data_AF-A0A0G3CD03-F1
#
_entry.id   AF-A0A0G3CD03-F1
#
_cell.length_a   1.000
_cell.length_b   1.000
_cell.length_c   1.000
_cell.angle_alpha   90.00
_cell.angle_beta   90.00
_cell.angle_gamma   90.00
#
_symmetry.space_group_name_H-M   'P 1'
#
loop_
_entity.id
_entity.type
_entity.pdbx_description
1 polymer ?
#
loop_
_entity_poly.entity_id
_entity_poly.type
_entity_poly.pdbx_seq_one_letter_code
_entity_poly.pdbx_strand_id
1 'polypeptide(L)'
;MSIKLNNKESELRDEIIERMNKIKTSLTKYGMDNETEVLINEMGNYAHQLHMLLKERDCEPQHHKYMVENRGLQPCDPQFYNHIHPVEDLLAYLEDPHANDDPIDQTIGEGFEFRIYSRRWGHKDTYKIKRTENGWIVDFPLIGGPCDKGGRPFLFENFHHDSIQYPNALDSWMKWLWEQAASKGLSKEQVQTALQELADWVNNTEKNTPSHGVWESYC
;
A
#
# COMPACT_ATOMS: atom_id res chain seq x y z
N MET A 1 -10.75 -5.61 -22.62
CA MET A 1 -11.27 -6.49 -23.70
C MET A 1 -10.98 -7.91 -23.25
N SER A 2 -11.97 -8.79 -23.08
CA SER A 2 -11.74 -10.12 -22.51
C SER A 2 -10.88 -11.03 -23.39
N ILE A 3 -10.10 -11.89 -22.75
CA ILE A 3 -9.27 -12.90 -23.40
C ILE A 3 -10.17 -13.98 -24.00
N LYS A 4 -9.98 -14.27 -25.30
CA LYS A 4 -10.71 -15.33 -25.98
C LYS A 4 -10.09 -16.70 -25.68
N LEU A 5 -10.80 -17.47 -24.87
CA LEU A 5 -10.44 -18.83 -24.51
C LEU A 5 -10.82 -19.83 -25.61
N ASN A 6 -9.98 -20.84 -25.81
CA ASN A 6 -10.35 -22.05 -26.56
C ASN A 6 -11.10 -23.04 -25.65
N ASN A 7 -11.55 -24.17 -26.21
CA ASN A 7 -12.35 -25.15 -25.47
C ASN A 7 -11.61 -25.68 -24.24
N LYS A 8 -10.34 -26.07 -24.38
CA LYS A 8 -9.54 -26.63 -23.29
C LYS A 8 -9.30 -25.60 -22.18
N GLU A 9 -9.02 -24.36 -22.54
CA GLU A 9 -8.85 -23.27 -21.57
C GLU A 9 -10.17 -22.91 -20.87
N SER A 10 -11.29 -22.97 -21.58
CA SER A 10 -12.62 -22.75 -20.99
C SER A 10 -12.96 -23.85 -19.98
N GLU A 11 -12.67 -25.11 -20.30
CA GLU A 11 -12.84 -26.24 -19.36
C GLU A 11 -12.01 -26.04 -18.09
N LEU A 12 -10.74 -25.63 -18.23
CA LEU A 12 -9.87 -25.33 -17.09
C LEU A 12 -10.41 -24.16 -16.26
N ARG A 13 -10.86 -23.08 -16.89
CA ARG A 13 -11.48 -21.94 -16.20
C ARG A 13 -12.70 -22.38 -15.39
N ASP A 14 -13.54 -23.22 -15.98
CA ASP A 14 -14.78 -23.65 -15.34
C ASP A 14 -14.48 -24.56 -14.11
N GLU A 15 -13.48 -25.46 -14.21
CA GLU A 15 -12.99 -26.24 -13.05
C GLU A 15 -12.41 -25.35 -11.94
N ILE A 16 -11.64 -24.32 -12.30
CA ILE A 16 -11.11 -23.33 -11.35
C ILE A 16 -12.24 -22.63 -10.60
N ILE A 17 -13.24 -22.12 -11.32
CA ILE A 17 -14.40 -21.42 -10.74
C ILE A 17 -15.18 -22.35 -9.83
N GLU A 18 -15.39 -23.61 -10.24
CA GLU A 18 -16.09 -24.60 -9.42
C GLU A 18 -15.38 -24.85 -8.09
N ARG A 19 -14.05 -25.06 -8.11
CA ARG A 19 -13.25 -25.29 -6.89
C ARG A 19 -13.20 -24.05 -6.02
N MET A 20 -13.05 -22.87 -6.61
CA MET A 20 -13.06 -21.61 -5.87
C MET A 20 -14.39 -21.41 -5.13
N ASN A 21 -15.53 -21.71 -5.76
CA ASN A 21 -16.84 -21.62 -5.11
C ASN A 21 -17.00 -22.63 -3.96
N LYS A 22 -16.47 -23.86 -4.12
CA LYS A 22 -16.45 -24.87 -3.04
C LYS A 22 -15.58 -24.42 -1.87
N ILE A 23 -14.38 -23.90 -2.13
CA ILE A 23 -13.46 -23.36 -1.11
C ILE A 23 -14.12 -22.22 -0.34
N LYS A 24 -14.69 -21.21 -1.03
CA LYS A 24 -15.39 -20.08 -0.40
C LYS A 24 -16.53 -20.55 0.51
N THR A 25 -17.30 -21.55 0.06
CA THR A 25 -18.38 -22.16 0.86
C THR A 25 -17.84 -22.92 2.08
N SER A 26 -16.76 -23.70 1.92
CA SER A 26 -16.16 -24.48 3.00
C SER A 26 -15.58 -23.59 4.10
N LEU A 27 -14.77 -22.60 3.71
CA LEU A 27 -14.13 -21.66 4.64
C LEU A 27 -15.14 -20.88 5.48
N THR A 28 -16.29 -20.52 4.90
CA THR A 28 -17.34 -19.78 5.60
C THR A 28 -18.09 -20.65 6.62
N LYS A 29 -18.19 -21.97 6.39
CA LYS A 29 -19.00 -22.89 7.21
C LYS A 29 -18.21 -23.69 8.23
N TYR A 30 -17.02 -24.17 7.87
CA TYR A 30 -16.30 -25.20 8.62
C TYR A 30 -14.87 -24.79 8.99
N GLY A 31 -14.34 -23.70 8.43
CA GLY A 31 -12.95 -23.31 8.59
C GLY A 31 -12.00 -24.10 7.68
N MET A 32 -10.71 -24.07 7.97
CA MET A 32 -9.69 -24.78 7.19
C MET A 32 -9.66 -26.27 7.58
N ASP A 33 -9.89 -27.16 6.62
CA ASP A 33 -9.79 -28.61 6.79
C ASP A 33 -9.01 -29.26 5.62
N ASN A 34 -8.74 -30.57 5.75
CA ASN A 34 -7.99 -31.32 4.74
C ASN A 34 -8.70 -31.33 3.37
N GLU A 35 -10.04 -31.34 3.34
CA GLU A 35 -10.79 -31.29 2.08
C GLU A 35 -10.60 -29.95 1.36
N THR A 36 -10.60 -28.85 2.11
CA THR A 36 -10.34 -27.51 1.61
C THR A 36 -8.91 -27.38 1.09
N GLU A 37 -7.92 -27.99 1.76
CA GLU A 37 -6.54 -28.02 1.28
C GLU A 37 -6.40 -28.77 -0.05
N VAL A 38 -7.08 -29.92 -0.20
CA VAL A 38 -7.13 -30.66 -1.47
C VAL A 38 -7.73 -29.79 -2.58
N LEU A 39 -8.85 -29.11 -2.30
CA LEU A 39 -9.49 -28.21 -3.27
C LEU A 39 -8.56 -27.05 -3.69
N ILE A 40 -7.78 -26.48 -2.77
CA ILE A 40 -6.81 -25.42 -3.07
C ILE A 40 -5.72 -25.94 -4.01
N ASN A 41 -5.20 -27.14 -3.76
CA ASN A 41 -4.18 -27.75 -4.61
C ASN A 41 -4.72 -28.10 -6.00
N GLU A 42 -5.93 -28.64 -6.10
CA GLU A 42 -6.59 -28.90 -7.40
C GLU A 42 -6.80 -27.60 -8.20
N MET A 43 -7.36 -26.58 -7.55
CA MET A 43 -7.54 -25.25 -8.14
C MET A 43 -6.22 -24.68 -8.64
N GLY A 44 -5.16 -24.78 -7.82
CA GLY A 44 -3.83 -24.30 -8.18
C GLY A 44 -3.25 -25.00 -9.40
N ASN A 45 -3.40 -26.33 -9.48
CA ASN A 45 -2.96 -27.11 -10.63
C ASN A 45 -3.71 -26.73 -11.92
N TYR A 46 -5.03 -26.51 -11.85
CA TYR A 46 -5.79 -26.07 -13.02
C TYR A 46 -5.42 -24.64 -13.45
N ALA A 47 -5.23 -23.74 -12.48
CA ALA A 47 -4.83 -22.36 -12.74
C ALA A 47 -3.44 -22.28 -13.37
N HIS A 48 -2.49 -23.08 -12.90
CA HIS A 48 -1.18 -23.16 -13.53
C HIS A 48 -1.26 -23.72 -14.96
N GLN A 49 -2.02 -24.79 -15.19
CA GLN A 49 -2.20 -25.33 -16.55
C GLN A 49 -2.80 -24.28 -17.49
N LEU A 50 -3.81 -23.55 -17.03
CA LEU A 50 -4.42 -22.46 -17.80
C LEU A 50 -3.41 -21.35 -18.09
N HIS A 51 -2.63 -20.93 -17.10
CA HIS A 51 -1.54 -19.96 -17.30
C HIS A 51 -0.59 -20.41 -18.41
N MET A 52 -0.12 -21.66 -18.38
CA MET A 52 0.83 -22.16 -19.37
C MET A 52 0.26 -22.18 -20.79
N LEU A 53 -1.01 -22.58 -20.96
CA LEU A 53 -1.67 -22.55 -22.27
C LEU A 53 -1.82 -21.12 -22.81
N LEU A 54 -2.14 -20.16 -21.94
CA LEU A 54 -2.25 -18.75 -22.32
C LEU A 54 -0.88 -18.18 -22.69
N LYS A 55 0.16 -18.52 -21.93
CA LYS A 55 1.55 -18.15 -22.22
C LYS A 55 2.03 -18.69 -23.57
N GLU A 56 1.72 -19.95 -23.90
CA GLU A 56 2.05 -20.56 -25.20
C GLU A 56 1.44 -19.81 -26.40
N ARG A 57 0.40 -19.00 -26.16
CA ARG A 57 -0.30 -18.19 -27.16
C ARG A 57 0.09 -16.72 -27.13
N ASP A 58 1.19 -16.36 -26.46
CA ASP A 58 1.62 -14.99 -26.22
C ASP A 58 0.57 -14.14 -25.47
N CYS A 59 -0.25 -14.77 -24.62
CA CYS A 59 -1.23 -14.13 -23.73
C CYS A 59 -0.87 -14.39 -22.26
N GLU A 60 0.41 -14.22 -21.88
CA GLU A 60 0.87 -14.50 -20.52
C GLU A 60 0.12 -13.63 -19.48
N PRO A 61 -0.57 -14.25 -18.50
CA PRO A 61 -1.32 -13.50 -17.50
C PRO A 61 -0.42 -12.64 -16.62
N GLN A 62 -0.78 -11.36 -16.49
CA GLN A 62 -0.16 -10.45 -15.54
C GLN A 62 -0.76 -10.63 -14.15
N HIS A 63 0.10 -10.63 -13.13
CA HIS A 63 -0.26 -10.62 -11.71
C HIS A 63 0.27 -9.35 -11.07
N HIS A 64 -0.34 -8.92 -9.98
CA HIS A 64 0.19 -7.78 -9.22
C HIS A 64 1.64 -8.04 -8.79
N LYS A 65 2.50 -7.02 -8.81
CA LYS A 65 3.91 -7.20 -8.45
C LYS A 65 4.08 -7.66 -7.00
N TYR A 66 3.29 -7.11 -6.09
CA TYR A 66 3.33 -7.52 -4.67
C TYR A 66 2.97 -9.00 -4.49
N MET A 67 2.16 -9.57 -5.39
CA MET A 67 1.78 -10.98 -5.34
C MET A 67 2.99 -11.89 -5.62
N VAL A 68 3.80 -11.53 -6.62
CA VAL A 68 5.06 -12.24 -6.92
C VAL A 68 6.08 -12.07 -5.79
N GLU A 69 6.22 -10.86 -5.25
CA GLU A 69 7.13 -10.56 -4.14
C GLU A 69 6.77 -11.32 -2.86
N ASN A 70 5.50 -11.30 -2.46
CA ASN A 70 5.04 -11.96 -1.23
C ASN A 70 5.11 -13.48 -1.32
N ARG A 71 4.89 -14.05 -2.51
CA ARG A 71 4.97 -15.50 -2.71
C ARG A 71 6.40 -15.99 -2.86
N GLY A 72 7.32 -15.16 -3.34
CA GLY A 72 8.70 -15.56 -3.65
C GLY A 72 8.79 -16.61 -4.76
N LEU A 73 7.73 -16.77 -5.54
CA LEU A 73 7.57 -17.75 -6.60
C LEU A 73 7.20 -17.04 -7.90
N GLN A 74 7.70 -17.53 -9.02
CA GLN A 74 7.31 -17.01 -10.33
C GLN A 74 5.97 -17.60 -10.77
N PRO A 75 5.13 -16.89 -11.55
CA PRO A 75 3.85 -17.42 -12.03
C PRO A 75 3.91 -18.73 -12.82
N CYS A 76 5.08 -19.05 -13.41
CA CYS A 76 5.30 -20.32 -14.09
C CYS A 76 5.60 -21.50 -13.14
N ASP A 77 5.80 -21.24 -11.85
CA ASP A 77 5.93 -22.28 -10.82
C ASP A 77 4.52 -22.76 -10.41
N PRO A 78 4.22 -24.07 -10.44
CA PRO A 78 2.94 -24.61 -10.00
C PRO A 78 2.52 -24.13 -8.61
N GLN A 79 3.46 -24.01 -7.68
CA GLN A 79 3.16 -23.63 -6.30
C GLN A 79 2.68 -22.19 -6.19
N PHE A 80 3.00 -21.32 -7.16
CA PHE A 80 2.48 -19.95 -7.20
C PHE A 80 0.95 -19.93 -7.12
N TYR A 81 0.28 -20.88 -7.77
CA TYR A 81 -1.18 -20.96 -7.81
C TYR A 81 -1.81 -21.74 -6.66
N ASN A 82 -1.04 -22.32 -5.74
CA ASN A 82 -1.57 -22.99 -4.53
C ASN A 82 -2.04 -21.99 -3.46
N HIS A 83 -2.77 -20.97 -3.87
CA HIS A 83 -3.40 -19.95 -3.03
C HIS A 83 -4.53 -19.29 -3.82
N ILE A 84 -5.50 -18.68 -3.11
CA ILE A 84 -6.68 -18.10 -3.75
C ILE A 84 -6.34 -16.84 -4.56
N HIS A 85 -5.59 -15.88 -4.00
CA HIS A 85 -5.30 -14.60 -4.66
C HIS A 85 -4.65 -14.66 -6.06
N PRO A 86 -3.61 -15.47 -6.34
CA PRO A 86 -3.07 -15.55 -7.71
C PRO A 86 -4.05 -16.17 -8.69
N VAL A 87 -4.96 -17.02 -8.21
CA VAL A 87 -6.05 -17.55 -9.03
C VAL A 87 -7.10 -16.47 -9.29
N GLU A 88 -7.40 -15.61 -8.31
CA GLU A 88 -8.27 -14.44 -8.51
C GLU A 88 -7.68 -13.45 -9.53
N ASP A 89 -6.38 -13.13 -9.43
CA ASP A 89 -5.67 -12.32 -10.42
C ASP A 89 -5.78 -12.95 -11.82
N LEU A 90 -5.54 -14.27 -11.94
CA LEU A 90 -5.68 -14.97 -13.23
C LEU A 90 -7.10 -14.83 -13.79
N LEU A 91 -8.14 -15.06 -12.99
CA LEU A 91 -9.52 -14.94 -13.44
C LEU A 91 -9.87 -13.50 -13.82
N ALA A 92 -9.38 -12.51 -13.09
CA ALA A 92 -9.59 -11.10 -13.42
C ALA A 92 -8.92 -10.73 -14.76
N TYR A 93 -7.71 -11.21 -15.01
CA TYR A 93 -6.99 -11.03 -16.28
C TYR A 93 -7.77 -11.57 -17.49
N LEU A 94 -8.49 -12.69 -17.33
CA LEU A 94 -9.31 -13.25 -18.40
C LEU A 94 -10.44 -12.31 -18.84
N GLU A 95 -11.02 -11.58 -17.90
CA GLU A 95 -12.10 -10.63 -18.16
C GLU A 95 -11.55 -9.29 -18.66
N ASP A 96 -10.43 -8.84 -18.10
CA ASP A 96 -9.73 -7.62 -18.50
C ASP A 96 -8.20 -7.76 -18.36
N PRO A 97 -7.42 -7.69 -19.47
CA PRO A 97 -5.97 -7.82 -19.44
C PRO A 97 -5.24 -6.79 -18.56
N HIS A 98 -5.90 -5.68 -18.26
CA HIS A 98 -5.41 -4.60 -17.41
C HIS A 98 -5.90 -4.68 -15.95
N ALA A 99 -6.65 -5.73 -15.59
CA ALA A 99 -7.24 -5.86 -14.24
C ALA A 99 -6.20 -5.89 -13.11
N ASN A 100 -4.98 -6.33 -13.42
CA ASN A 100 -3.88 -6.49 -12.47
C ASN A 100 -2.72 -5.53 -12.79
N ASP A 101 -3.00 -4.42 -13.49
CA ASP A 101 -2.01 -3.36 -13.67
C ASP A 101 -1.69 -2.73 -12.32
N ASP A 102 -0.41 -2.78 -11.93
CA ASP A 102 0.02 -2.14 -10.70
C ASP A 102 -0.26 -0.62 -10.78
N PRO A 103 -0.76 -0.02 -9.70
CA PRO A 103 -1.03 1.41 -9.68
C PRO A 103 0.22 2.23 -10.04
N ILE A 104 0.04 3.24 -10.88
CA ILE A 104 1.11 4.17 -11.24
C ILE A 104 1.23 5.22 -10.14
N ASP A 105 2.44 5.42 -9.62
CA ASP A 105 2.70 6.52 -8.71
C ASP A 105 2.60 7.86 -9.44
N GLN A 106 1.58 8.64 -9.08
CA GLN A 106 1.28 9.93 -9.67
C GLN A 106 1.67 11.12 -8.78
N THR A 107 2.36 10.89 -7.66
CA THR A 107 2.61 11.93 -6.64
C THR A 107 4.10 12.23 -6.40
N ILE A 108 5.02 11.56 -7.09
CA ILE A 108 6.42 11.98 -7.12
C ILE A 108 6.54 13.35 -7.78
N GLY A 109 7.24 14.28 -7.12
CA GLY A 109 7.38 15.66 -7.56
C GLY A 109 6.23 16.58 -7.13
N GLU A 110 5.16 16.05 -6.55
CA GLU A 110 4.06 16.85 -6.04
C GLU A 110 4.40 17.52 -4.71
N GLY A 111 3.88 18.74 -4.54
CA GLY A 111 3.97 19.53 -3.32
C GLY A 111 2.69 19.45 -2.50
N PHE A 112 2.87 19.44 -1.18
CA PHE A 112 1.83 19.30 -0.16
C PHE A 112 2.07 20.29 0.99
N GLU A 113 1.06 20.45 1.82
CA GLU A 113 1.09 21.25 3.04
C GLU A 113 1.06 20.36 4.28
N PHE A 114 1.82 20.75 5.30
CA PHE A 114 1.85 20.09 6.61
C PHE A 114 1.69 21.17 7.69
N ARG A 115 0.48 21.28 8.25
CA ARG A 115 0.08 22.42 9.10
C ARG A 115 0.21 22.12 10.58
N ILE A 116 1.17 22.77 11.23
CA ILE A 116 1.58 22.48 12.61
C ILE A 116 1.36 23.65 13.53
N TYR A 117 0.77 23.40 14.69
CA TYR A 117 0.61 24.33 15.80
C TYR A 117 1.88 24.33 16.63
N SER A 118 2.40 25.52 16.94
CA SER A 118 3.47 25.71 17.91
C SER A 118 2.90 26.38 19.15
N ARG A 119 3.07 25.77 20.33
CA ARG A 119 2.72 26.42 21.60
C ARG A 119 3.59 27.65 21.85
N ARG A 120 4.88 27.58 21.50
CA ARG A 120 5.84 28.67 21.66
C ARG A 120 5.36 29.96 20.99
N TRP A 121 4.80 29.83 19.79
CA TRP A 121 4.33 30.98 19.00
C TRP A 121 2.82 31.24 19.12
N GLY A 122 2.04 30.25 19.59
CA GLY A 122 0.60 30.36 19.80
C GLY A 122 -0.24 30.32 18.51
N HIS A 123 0.36 30.01 17.36
CA HIS A 123 -0.33 29.89 16.08
C HIS A 123 0.09 28.64 15.31
N LYS A 124 -0.57 28.41 14.17
CA LYS A 124 -0.20 27.37 13.21
C LYS A 124 0.73 27.94 12.15
N ASP A 125 1.73 27.16 11.79
CA ASP A 125 2.61 27.35 10.63
C ASP A 125 2.35 26.27 9.59
N THR A 126 2.63 26.58 8.33
CA THR A 126 2.46 25.63 7.22
C THR A 126 3.81 25.30 6.64
N TYR A 127 4.23 24.05 6.80
CA TYR A 127 5.45 23.55 6.17
C TYR A 127 5.08 23.07 4.77
N LYS A 128 5.84 23.49 3.76
CA LYS A 128 5.67 22.95 2.41
C LYS A 128 6.52 21.69 2.33
N ILE A 129 5.92 20.58 1.93
CA ILE A 129 6.64 19.32 1.77
C ILE A 129 6.44 18.80 0.35
N LYS A 130 7.52 18.38 -0.29
CA LYS A 130 7.50 17.85 -1.65
C LYS A 130 7.92 16.39 -1.63
N ARG A 131 7.15 15.52 -2.27
CA ARG A 131 7.53 14.10 -2.39
C ARG A 131 8.57 13.94 -3.49
N THR A 132 9.60 13.14 -3.23
CA THR A 132 10.69 12.82 -4.16
C THR A 132 10.93 11.32 -4.19
N GLU A 133 11.74 10.84 -5.13
CA GLU A 133 12.11 9.42 -5.24
C GLU A 133 12.79 8.86 -3.98
N ASN A 134 13.50 9.70 -3.23
CA ASN A 134 14.29 9.29 -2.06
C ASN A 134 13.63 9.59 -0.71
N GLY A 135 12.51 10.32 -0.70
CA GLY A 135 11.84 10.76 0.52
C GLY A 135 11.09 12.07 0.32
N TRP A 136 11.25 13.00 1.24
CA TRP A 136 10.58 14.30 1.21
C TRP A 136 11.59 15.43 1.03
N ILE A 137 11.15 16.60 0.57
CA ILE A 137 11.86 17.86 0.76
C ILE A 137 10.97 18.72 1.64
N VAL A 138 11.52 19.22 2.74
CA VAL A 138 10.83 20.19 3.60
C VAL A 138 11.31 21.58 3.22
N ASP A 139 10.37 22.47 2.89
CA ASP A 139 10.60 23.88 2.62
C ASP A 139 9.88 24.71 3.68
N PHE A 140 10.68 25.28 4.57
CA PHE A 140 10.27 26.22 5.61
C PHE A 140 11.36 27.28 5.80
N PRO A 141 11.03 28.56 6.08
CA PRO A 141 11.96 29.68 5.93
C PRO A 141 13.28 29.60 6.71
N LEU A 142 13.32 28.89 7.84
CA LEU A 142 14.49 28.82 8.71
C LEU A 142 15.25 27.50 8.57
N ILE A 143 14.54 26.37 8.45
CA ILE A 143 15.11 25.03 8.42
C ILE A 143 14.38 24.25 7.33
N GLY A 144 15.11 23.83 6.30
CA GLY A 144 14.57 23.11 5.17
C GLY A 144 15.65 22.36 4.40
N GLY A 145 15.23 21.33 3.67
CA GLY A 145 16.14 20.50 2.90
C GLY A 145 15.56 19.11 2.59
N PRO A 146 16.38 18.26 1.95
CA PRO A 146 16.01 16.89 1.63
C PRO A 146 15.95 16.02 2.87
N CYS A 147 14.93 15.17 2.93
CA CYS A 147 14.68 14.23 3.99
C CYS A 147 14.56 12.80 3.45
N ASP A 148 14.80 11.83 4.34
CA ASP A 148 14.38 10.45 4.11
C ASP A 148 12.85 10.33 4.03
N LYS A 149 12.37 9.12 3.74
CA LYS A 149 10.93 8.82 3.66
C LYS A 149 10.19 9.08 4.98
N GLY A 150 10.89 9.09 6.11
CA GLY A 150 10.32 9.41 7.41
C GLY A 150 10.26 10.92 7.70
N GLY A 151 10.84 11.77 6.87
CA GLY A 151 10.89 13.22 7.07
C GLY A 151 12.11 13.70 7.83
N ARG A 152 13.09 12.83 8.14
CA ARG A 152 14.34 13.23 8.80
C ARG A 152 15.38 13.75 7.79
N PRO A 153 16.22 14.73 8.16
CA PRO A 153 16.28 15.35 9.48
C PRO A 153 15.32 16.56 9.61
N PHE A 154 15.09 17.30 8.52
CA PHE A 154 14.62 18.68 8.59
C PHE A 154 13.21 18.88 9.15
N LEU A 155 12.29 17.91 8.99
CA LEU A 155 10.97 18.01 9.62
C LEU A 155 11.10 18.03 11.16
N PHE A 156 11.95 17.15 11.68
CA PHE A 156 12.17 16.99 13.11
C PHE A 156 13.09 18.07 13.68
N GLU A 157 14.02 18.60 12.88
CA GLU A 157 14.80 19.78 13.26
C GLU A 157 13.90 21.01 13.43
N ASN A 158 12.91 21.22 12.56
CA ASN A 158 11.90 22.27 12.75
C ASN A 158 11.14 22.07 14.08
N PHE A 159 10.68 20.85 14.36
CA PHE A 159 10.00 20.56 15.62
C PHE A 159 10.90 20.82 16.83
N HIS A 160 12.16 20.42 16.76
CA HIS A 160 13.12 20.66 17.84
C HIS A 160 13.39 22.15 18.05
N HIS A 161 13.56 22.91 16.97
CA HIS A 161 13.79 24.36 17.02
C HIS A 161 12.62 25.10 17.68
N ASP A 162 11.39 24.68 17.39
CA ASP A 162 10.17 25.31 17.92
C ASP A 162 9.62 24.64 19.20
N SER A 163 10.38 23.72 19.80
CA SER A 163 10.00 22.93 20.99
C SER A 163 8.68 22.16 20.84
N ILE A 164 8.30 21.81 19.62
CA ILE A 164 7.05 21.11 19.31
C ILE A 164 7.15 19.66 19.79
N GLN A 165 6.19 19.24 20.62
CA GLN A 165 5.99 17.86 21.02
C GLN A 165 5.23 17.10 19.94
N TYR A 166 5.72 15.91 19.63
CA TYR A 166 5.16 15.06 18.58
C TYR A 166 5.21 13.59 19.03
N PRO A 167 4.38 12.72 18.44
CA PRO A 167 4.34 11.31 18.80
C PRO A 167 5.59 10.58 18.32
N ASN A 168 6.11 9.67 19.15
CA ASN A 168 7.40 9.01 18.94
C ASN A 168 7.56 8.32 17.58
N ALA A 169 6.49 7.73 17.03
CA ALA A 169 6.53 6.95 15.79
C ALA A 169 6.21 7.75 14.52
N LEU A 170 6.13 9.09 14.59
CA LEU A 170 5.72 9.92 13.45
C LEU A 170 6.54 9.65 12.18
N ASP A 171 7.84 9.43 12.31
CA ASP A 171 8.73 9.11 11.18
C ASP A 171 8.33 7.81 10.46
N SER A 172 7.93 6.80 11.22
CA SER A 172 7.46 5.52 10.70
C SER A 172 6.15 5.68 9.93
N TRP A 173 5.23 6.52 10.43
CA TRP A 173 3.98 6.83 9.74
C TRP A 173 4.18 7.66 8.47
N MET A 174 5.10 8.63 8.50
CA MET A 174 5.50 9.40 7.31
C MET A 174 6.09 8.48 6.24
N LYS A 175 6.97 7.56 6.63
CA LYS A 175 7.55 6.56 5.73
C LYS A 175 6.48 5.64 5.14
N TRP A 176 5.58 5.16 5.98
CA TRP A 176 4.47 4.32 5.54
C TRP A 176 3.62 5.04 4.50
N LEU A 177 3.19 6.28 4.75
CA LEU A 177 2.44 7.07 3.78
C LEU A 177 3.21 7.26 2.47
N TRP A 178 4.51 7.55 2.54
CA TRP A 178 5.36 7.67 1.36
C TRP A 178 5.33 6.38 0.52
N GLU A 179 5.38 5.21 1.14
CA GLU A 179 5.37 3.91 0.45
C GLU A 179 3.98 3.57 -0.10
N GLN A 180 2.92 3.88 0.66
CA GLN A 180 1.53 3.65 0.24
C GLN A 180 1.12 4.52 -0.95
N ALA A 181 1.63 5.74 -1.06
CA ALA A 181 1.36 6.60 -2.19
C ALA A 181 1.77 5.97 -3.53
N ALA A 182 2.89 5.26 -3.55
CA ALA A 182 3.33 4.48 -4.71
C ALA A 182 2.50 3.21 -4.89
N SER A 183 2.44 2.38 -3.85
CA SER A 183 1.88 1.02 -3.97
C SER A 183 0.37 1.00 -4.26
N LYS A 184 -0.35 2.04 -3.87
CA LYS A 184 -1.79 2.19 -4.12
C LYS A 184 -2.12 3.22 -5.19
N GLY A 185 -1.11 3.86 -5.79
CA GLY A 185 -1.30 4.93 -6.79
C GLY A 185 -2.18 6.07 -6.26
N LEU A 186 -1.98 6.47 -5.00
CA LEU A 186 -2.83 7.46 -4.35
C LEU A 186 -2.82 8.77 -5.13
N SER A 187 -3.98 9.45 -5.16
CA SER A 187 -4.06 10.80 -5.73
C SER A 187 -3.38 11.82 -4.82
N LYS A 188 -3.06 12.98 -5.38
CA LYS A 188 -2.51 14.12 -4.62
C LYS A 188 -3.41 14.50 -3.44
N GLU A 189 -4.73 14.50 -3.64
CA GLU A 189 -5.70 14.85 -2.60
C GLU A 189 -5.71 13.83 -1.47
N GLN A 190 -5.58 12.54 -1.79
CA GLN A 190 -5.50 11.47 -0.78
C GLN A 190 -4.22 11.59 0.04
N VAL A 191 -3.08 11.82 -0.59
CA VAL A 191 -1.79 12.04 0.10
C VAL A 191 -1.85 13.31 0.96
N GLN A 192 -2.41 14.41 0.45
CA GLN A 192 -2.60 15.65 1.21
C GLN A 192 -3.49 15.44 2.44
N THR A 193 -4.56 14.66 2.30
CA THR A 193 -5.48 14.36 3.40
C THR A 193 -4.76 13.54 4.49
N ALA A 194 -4.04 12.49 4.11
CA ALA A 194 -3.28 11.67 5.05
C ALA A 194 -2.15 12.45 5.74
N LEU A 195 -1.46 13.35 5.01
CA LEU A 195 -0.48 14.26 5.62
C LEU A 195 -1.12 15.20 6.64
N GLN A 196 -2.34 15.69 6.37
CA GLN A 196 -3.07 16.52 7.31
C GLN A 196 -3.49 15.73 8.56
N GLU A 197 -3.87 14.46 8.43
CA GLU A 197 -4.14 13.59 9.59
C GLU A 197 -2.90 13.41 10.47
N LEU A 198 -1.72 13.20 9.87
CA LEU A 198 -0.45 13.13 10.61
C LEU A 198 -0.12 14.47 11.27
N ALA A 199 -0.34 15.60 10.58
CA ALA A 199 -0.14 16.93 11.14
C ALA A 199 -1.08 17.18 12.32
N ASP A 200 -2.34 16.74 12.23
CA ASP A 200 -3.30 16.88 13.32
C ASP A 200 -2.98 15.98 14.52
N TRP A 201 -2.37 14.82 14.29
CA TRP A 201 -1.83 14.00 15.37
C TRP A 201 -0.72 14.72 16.13
N VAL A 202 0.23 15.35 15.42
CA VAL A 202 1.26 16.21 16.03
C VAL A 202 0.62 17.37 16.79
N ASN A 203 -0.32 18.08 16.17
CA ASN A 203 -1.04 19.20 16.79
C ASN A 203 -1.73 18.79 18.10
N ASN A 204 -2.33 17.60 18.13
CA ASN A 204 -2.98 17.07 19.31
C ASN A 204 -1.97 16.72 20.40
N THR A 205 -0.82 16.11 20.06
CA THR A 205 0.25 15.86 21.03
C THR A 205 0.77 17.16 21.63
N GLU A 206 1.08 18.15 20.80
CA GLU A 206 1.58 19.45 21.23
C GLU A 206 0.58 20.18 22.15
N LYS A 207 -0.69 20.26 21.74
CA LYS A 207 -1.72 20.96 22.54
C LYS A 207 -2.00 20.30 23.87
N ASN A 208 -1.88 18.98 23.97
CA ASN A 208 -2.15 18.23 25.21
C ASN A 208 -0.91 18.01 26.08
N THR A 209 0.24 18.59 25.72
CA THR A 209 1.43 18.54 26.57
C THR A 209 1.16 19.25 27.91
N PRO A 210 1.51 18.66 29.07
CA PRO A 210 1.32 19.31 30.37
C PRO A 210 1.92 20.72 30.41
N SER A 211 1.17 21.70 30.89
CA SER A 211 1.56 23.12 30.86
C SER A 211 1.18 23.91 32.12
N HIS A 212 0.65 23.23 33.14
CA HIS A 212 0.08 23.88 34.32
C HIS A 212 0.68 23.31 35.60
N GLY A 213 0.73 24.11 36.67
CA GLY A 213 1.28 23.70 37.95
C GLY A 213 2.79 23.48 37.87
N VAL A 214 3.27 22.30 38.27
CA VAL A 214 4.72 21.98 38.31
C VAL A 214 5.40 22.04 36.94
N TRP A 215 4.63 22.09 35.85
CA TRP A 215 5.12 22.09 34.46
C TRP A 215 5.21 23.49 33.83
N GLU A 216 4.82 24.55 34.55
CA GLU A 216 4.78 25.93 34.02
C GLU A 216 6.12 26.46 33.52
N SER A 217 7.24 25.92 34.02
CA SER A 217 8.61 26.31 33.63
C SER A 217 9.36 25.26 32.81
N TYR A 218 8.72 24.15 32.43
CA TYR A 218 9.38 23.03 31.76
C TYR A 218 9.43 23.18 30.23
N CYS A 219 8.50 23.94 29.64
CA CYS A 219 8.31 24.02 28.19
C CYS A 219 8.94 25.27 27.57
#